data_AF-A0A3M2EIR9-F1
#
_entry.id   AF-A0A3M2EIR9-F1
#
_cell.length_a   1.000
_cell.length_b   1.000
_cell.length_c   1.000
_cell.angle_alpha   90.00
_cell.angle_beta   90.00
_cell.angle_gamma   90.00
#
_symmetry.space_group_name_H-M   'P 1'
#
loop_
_entity.id
_entity.type
_entity.pdbx_description
1 polymer ?
#
loop_
_entity_poly.entity_id
_entity_poly.type
_entity_poly.pdbx_seq_one_letter_code
_entity_poly.pdbx_strand_id
1 'polypeptide(L)'
;MPPSARPTVVRSWVYDETGAELREGFAADPGPGKRRWIDIAGLADKDAIVAVASALGLGELAIAEMFHTDQRPHAEVLGELVQTFLRVPVSAMPFRAEQVTLGHTLINR
;
A
#
# COMPACT_ATOMS: atom_id res chain seq x y z
N MET A 1 -11.87 9.33 8.89
CA MET A 1 -12.16 8.01 8.28
C MET A 1 -13.40 8.13 7.42
N PRO A 2 -13.41 7.60 6.19
CA PRO A 2 -14.63 7.59 5.38
C PRO A 2 -15.75 6.84 6.11
N PRO A 3 -16.99 7.35 6.17
CA PRO A 3 -18.11 6.73 6.92
C PRO A 3 -18.49 5.30 6.49
N SER A 4 -17.95 4.81 5.36
CA SER A 4 -18.25 3.50 4.77
C SER A 4 -16.97 2.69 4.47
N ALA A 5 -15.89 2.91 5.21
CA ALA A 5 -14.64 2.19 4.97
C ALA A 5 -14.82 0.68 5.20
N ARG A 6 -14.36 -0.14 4.25
CA ARG A 6 -14.32 -1.59 4.42
C ARG A 6 -13.33 -1.98 5.53
N PRO A 7 -13.55 -3.10 6.23
CA PRO A 7 -12.60 -3.62 7.21
C PRO A 7 -11.19 -3.69 6.62
N THR A 8 -10.20 -3.24 7.40
CA THR A 8 -8.82 -3.26 6.96
C THR A 8 -8.29 -4.69 7.01
N VAL A 9 -7.69 -5.13 5.91
CA VAL A 9 -7.04 -6.42 5.76
C VAL A 9 -5.61 -6.16 5.28
N VAL A 10 -4.65 -6.75 5.96
CA VAL A 10 -3.23 -6.68 5.58
C VAL A 10 -2.78 -8.08 5.20
N ARG A 11 -2.16 -8.21 4.04
CA ARG A 11 -1.58 -9.44 3.53
C ARG A 11 -0.18 -9.20 2.99
N SER A 12 0.68 -10.19 3.12
CA SER A 12 2.04 -10.13 2.60
C SER A 12 2.29 -11.31 1.68
N TRP A 13 2.66 -11.05 0.43
CA TRP A 13 3.25 -12.04 -0.44
C TRP A 13 4.75 -12.01 -0.25
N VAL A 14 5.36 -13.16 0.07
CA VAL A 14 6.81 -13.32 0.14
C VAL A 14 7.22 -14.25 -0.99
N TYR A 15 8.13 -13.81 -1.85
CA TYR A 15 8.42 -14.52 -3.09
C TYR A 15 9.86 -14.33 -3.57
N ASP A 16 10.32 -15.32 -4.33
CA ASP A 16 11.61 -15.34 -5.03
C ASP A 16 11.41 -15.97 -6.42
N GLU A 17 12.47 -16.51 -7.02
CA GLU A 17 12.41 -17.17 -8.33
C GLU A 17 11.76 -18.56 -8.27
N THR A 18 11.66 -19.16 -7.08
CA THR A 18 11.16 -20.52 -6.87
C THR A 18 9.66 -20.56 -6.59
N GLY A 19 9.10 -19.48 -6.06
CA GLY A 19 7.67 -19.40 -5.79
C GLY A 19 7.24 -18.20 -4.98
N ALA A 20 5.95 -18.20 -4.61
CA ALA A 20 5.33 -17.17 -3.81
C ALA A 20 4.48 -17.80 -2.69
N GLU A 21 4.57 -17.20 -1.50
CA GLU A 21 3.82 -17.59 -0.30
C GLU A 21 2.95 -16.41 0.15
N LEU A 22 1.66 -16.65 0.36
CA LEU A 22 0.76 -15.69 0.97
C LEU A 22 0.79 -15.87 2.49
N ARG A 23 1.07 -14.77 3.21
CA ARG A 23 1.00 -14.68 4.67
C ARG A 23 -0.10 -13.70 5.06
N GLU A 24 -0.95 -14.12 5.99
CA GLU A 24 -1.90 -13.21 6.63
C GLU A 24 -1.14 -12.24 7.55
N GLY A 25 -1.47 -10.95 7.46
CA GLY A 25 -0.81 -9.88 8.20
C GLY A 25 0.45 -9.32 7.53
N PHE A 26 1.16 -8.48 8.29
CA PHE A 26 2.36 -7.78 7.86
C PHE A 26 3.62 -8.62 8.10
N ALA A 27 4.38 -8.89 7.04
CA ALA A 27 5.70 -9.51 7.09
C ALA A 27 6.82 -8.45 6.99
N ALA A 28 7.34 -8.04 8.15
CA ALA A 28 8.37 -7.00 8.26
C ALA A 28 9.75 -7.41 7.70
N ASP A 29 10.00 -8.70 7.51
CA ASP A 29 11.20 -9.21 6.84
C ASP A 29 10.79 -10.38 5.92
N PRO A 30 11.02 -10.29 4.60
CA PRO A 30 10.79 -11.41 3.68
C PRO A 30 11.78 -12.56 3.88
N GLY A 31 12.91 -12.31 4.54
CA GLY A 31 14.04 -13.23 4.67
C GLY A 31 15.06 -13.07 3.52
N PRO A 32 16.24 -13.71 3.65
CA PRO A 32 17.36 -13.54 2.73
C PRO A 32 16.99 -13.92 1.28
N GLY A 33 17.30 -13.03 0.34
CA GLY A 33 17.09 -13.26 -1.10
C GLY A 33 15.63 -13.21 -1.56
N LYS A 34 14.68 -12.96 -0.64
CA LYS A 34 13.26 -12.89 -0.95
C LYS A 34 12.79 -11.45 -1.06
N ARG A 35 11.75 -11.25 -1.87
CA ARG A 35 11.02 -10.00 -2.02
C ARG A 35 9.69 -10.11 -1.28
N ARG A 36 9.12 -8.95 -0.96
CA ARG A 36 7.76 -8.86 -0.40
C ARG A 36 6.89 -7.91 -1.21
N TRP A 37 5.60 -8.22 -1.24
CA TRP A 37 4.54 -7.33 -1.63
C TRP A 37 3.53 -7.28 -0.49
N ILE A 38 3.23 -6.08 0.01
CA ILE A 38 2.26 -5.90 1.09
C ILE A 38 1.01 -5.27 0.50
N ASP A 39 -0.10 -5.98 0.64
CA ASP A 39 -1.42 -5.53 0.23
C ASP A 39 -2.19 -5.07 1.48
N ILE A 40 -2.65 -3.82 1.46
CA ILE A 40 -3.49 -3.22 2.49
C ILE A 40 -4.79 -2.82 1.82
N ALA A 41 -5.86 -3.54 2.12
CA ALA A 41 -7.19 -3.27 1.57
C ALA A 41 -8.12 -2.79 2.68
N GLY A 42 -8.93 -1.77 2.39
CA GLY A 42 -9.84 -1.18 3.38
C GLY A 42 -9.14 -0.19 4.31
N LEU A 43 -9.84 0.90 4.63
CA LEU A 43 -9.33 2.04 5.40
C LEU A 43 -10.10 2.20 6.72
N ALA A 44 -10.56 1.12 7.34
CA ALA A 44 -11.32 1.17 8.59
C ALA A 44 -10.43 1.19 9.84
N ASP A 45 -9.23 0.62 9.77
CA ASP A 45 -8.26 0.60 10.86
C ASP A 45 -7.05 1.48 10.50
N LYS A 46 -7.11 2.74 10.89
CA LYS A 46 -6.05 3.71 10.61
C LYS A 46 -4.75 3.33 11.31
N ASP A 47 -4.83 2.87 12.55
CA ASP A 47 -3.66 2.64 13.39
C ASP A 47 -2.85 1.45 12.87
N ALA A 48 -3.51 0.39 12.40
CA ALA A 48 -2.85 -0.73 11.74
C ALA A 48 -2.11 -0.29 10.46
N ILE A 49 -2.75 0.56 9.63
CA ILE A 49 -2.13 1.06 8.38
C ILE A 49 -0.92 1.93 8.69
N VAL A 50 -1.04 2.84 9.67
CA VAL A 50 0.05 3.71 10.11
C VAL A 50 1.22 2.87 10.65
N ALA A 51 0.95 1.84 11.44
CA ALA A 51 1.98 0.95 11.98
C ALA A 51 2.76 0.23 10.86
N VAL A 52 2.06 -0.32 9.87
CA VAL A 52 2.69 -0.99 8.72
C VAL A 52 3.50 0.00 7.88
N ALA A 53 2.91 1.15 7.51
CA ALA A 53 3.58 2.14 6.68
C ALA A 53 4.81 2.74 7.36
N SER A 54 4.74 3.00 8.68
CA SER A 54 5.88 3.49 9.46
C SER A 54 6.99 2.44 9.54
N ALA A 55 6.64 1.16 9.70
CA ALA A 55 7.60 0.06 9.67
C ALA A 55 8.27 -0.13 8.29
N LEU A 56 7.65 0.39 7.22
CA LEU A 56 8.22 0.46 5.87
C LEU A 56 9.03 1.73 5.60
N GLY A 57 9.14 2.63 6.59
CA GLY A 57 9.90 3.87 6.49
C GLY A 57 9.15 5.03 5.82
N LEU A 58 7.84 4.96 5.65
CA LEU A 58 7.06 6.10 5.18
C LEU A 58 6.98 7.18 6.26
N GLY A 59 7.16 8.44 5.87
CA GLY A 59 6.98 9.59 6.76
C GLY A 59 5.51 9.92 7.03
N GLU A 60 5.25 10.72 8.06
CA GLU A 60 3.88 11.08 8.47
C GLU A 60 3.05 11.72 7.36
N LEU A 61 3.66 12.58 6.53
CA LEU A 61 2.99 13.25 5.41
C LEU A 61 2.54 12.23 4.35
N ALA A 62 3.46 11.37 3.93
CA ALA A 62 3.21 10.29 2.96
C ALA A 62 2.07 9.36 3.41
N ILE A 63 2.03 9.05 4.71
CA ILE A 63 0.97 8.25 5.34
C ILE A 63 -0.36 9.01 5.33
N ALA A 64 -0.36 10.30 5.69
CA ALA A 64 -1.57 11.10 5.72
C ALA A 64 -2.26 11.16 4.34
N GLU A 65 -1.48 11.27 3.28
CA GLU A 65 -1.99 11.32 1.91
C GLU A 65 -2.68 10.04 1.46
N MET A 66 -2.31 8.87 2.02
CA MET A 66 -3.03 7.61 1.75
C MET A 66 -4.50 7.68 2.18
N PHE A 67 -4.84 8.50 3.18
CA PHE A 67 -6.20 8.69 3.68
C PHE A 67 -6.97 9.80 2.97
N HIS A 68 -6.31 10.60 2.15
CA HIS A 68 -6.94 11.56 1.24
C HIS A 68 -7.31 10.82 -0.05
N THR A 69 -8.52 10.25 -0.10
CA THR A 69 -8.96 9.32 -1.16
C THR A 69 -9.47 10.01 -2.43
N ASP A 70 -9.31 11.32 -2.54
CA ASP A 70 -9.69 12.17 -3.66
C ASP A 70 -8.48 12.83 -4.34
N GLN A 71 -7.26 12.31 -4.08
CA GLN A 71 -6.04 12.77 -4.73
C GLN A 71 -6.10 12.55 -6.24
N ARG A 72 -5.52 13.49 -6.99
CA ARG A 72 -5.28 13.32 -8.42
C ARG A 72 -4.18 12.27 -8.63
N PRO A 73 -4.17 11.52 -9.75
CA PRO A 73 -3.06 10.63 -10.05
C PRO A 73 -1.73 11.40 -10.13
N HIS A 74 -0.73 10.94 -9.38
CA HIS A 74 0.62 11.50 -9.38
C HIS A 74 1.61 10.50 -8.76
N ALA A 75 2.89 10.80 -8.85
CA ALA A 75 3.94 10.05 -8.15
C ALA A 75 4.91 11.01 -7.48
N GLU A 76 5.39 10.63 -6.31
CA GLU A 76 6.35 11.39 -5.51
C GLU A 76 7.54 10.52 -5.14
N VAL A 77 8.72 11.14 -5.09
CA VAL A 77 9.96 10.50 -4.63
C VAL A 77 10.22 10.96 -3.20
N LEU A 78 10.22 10.02 -2.27
CA LEU A 78 10.37 10.20 -0.83
C LEU A 78 11.66 9.49 -0.38
N GLY A 79 12.80 10.12 -0.62
CA GLY A 79 14.10 9.48 -0.43
C GLY A 79 14.27 8.30 -1.39
N GLU A 80 14.46 7.09 -0.85
CA GLU A 80 14.58 5.85 -1.63
C GLU A 80 13.22 5.22 -1.98
N LEU A 81 12.11 5.81 -1.54
CA LEU A 81 10.77 5.32 -1.84
C LEU A 81 10.15 6.14 -2.97
N VAL A 82 9.41 5.48 -3.86
CA VAL A 82 8.46 6.14 -4.76
C VAL A 82 7.05 5.79 -4.32
N GLN A 83 6.24 6.82 -4.07
CA GLN A 83 4.82 6.70 -3.76
C GLN A 83 3.99 7.16 -4.94
N THR A 84 3.14 6.28 -5.46
CA THR A 84 2.30 6.54 -6.64
C THR A 84 0.84 6.45 -6.27
N PHE A 85 0.06 7.45 -6.64
CA PHE A 85 -1.38 7.50 -6.49
C PHE A 85 -2.06 7.24 -7.84
N LEU A 86 -2.93 6.24 -7.88
CA LEU A 86 -3.66 5.81 -9.06
C LEU A 86 -5.17 5.90 -8.83
N ARG A 87 -5.92 6.13 -9.91
CA ARG A 87 -7.38 6.02 -9.93
C ARG A 87 -7.77 4.81 -10.75
N VAL A 88 -8.34 3.81 -10.08
CA VAL A 88 -8.75 2.55 -10.70
C VAL A 88 -10.27 2.54 -10.85
N PRO A 89 -10.80 2.49 -12.09
CA PRO A 89 -12.23 2.28 -12.31
C PRO A 89 -12.69 0.93 -11.73
N VAL A 90 -13.74 0.94 -10.91
CA VAL A 90 -14.34 -0.26 -10.29
C VAL A 90 -15.76 -0.54 -10.79
N SER A 91 -16.38 0.43 -11.46
CA SER A 91 -17.66 0.25 -12.17
C SER A 91 -17.80 1.26 -13.30
N ALA A 92 -18.49 0.87 -14.38
CA ALA A 92 -18.73 1.72 -15.53
C ALA A 92 -20.03 2.55 -15.43
N MET A 93 -21.11 1.98 -14.86
CA MET A 93 -22.44 2.62 -14.77
C MET A 93 -23.13 2.28 -13.43
N PRO A 94 -23.28 3.24 -12.49
CA PRO A 94 -22.65 4.55 -12.49
C PRO A 94 -21.12 4.41 -12.41
N PHE A 95 -20.39 5.33 -13.04
CA PHE A 95 -18.93 5.34 -12.96
C PHE A 95 -18.48 5.47 -11.51
N ARG A 96 -17.62 4.55 -11.06
CA ARG A 96 -16.97 4.59 -9.76
C ARG A 96 -15.50 4.27 -9.95
N ALA A 97 -14.65 5.01 -9.24
CA ALA A 97 -13.22 4.75 -9.19
C ALA A 97 -12.74 4.78 -7.75
N GLU A 98 -11.81 3.90 -7.43
CA GLU A 98 -11.12 3.85 -6.14
C GLU A 98 -9.70 4.38 -6.30
N GLN A 99 -9.15 4.92 -5.20
CA GLN A 99 -7.75 5.28 -5.14
C GLN A 99 -6.93 4.05 -4.75
N VAL A 100 -5.83 3.82 -5.47
CA VAL A 100 -4.81 2.83 -5.09
C VAL A 100 -3.50 3.58 -4.91
N THR A 101 -2.86 3.40 -3.76
CA THR A 101 -1.54 3.95 -3.48
C THR A 101 -0.52 2.81 -3.54
N LEU A 102 0.54 2.98 -4.31
CA LEU A 102 1.65 2.04 -4.45
C LEU A 102 2.92 2.65 -3.89
N GLY A 103 3.55 1.98 -2.92
CA GLY A 103 4.87 2.34 -2.42
C GLY A 103 5.89 1.29 -2.86
N HIS A 104 7.00 1.72 -3.47
CA HIS A 104 8.10 0.82 -3.81
C HIS A 104 9.45 1.48 -3.59
N THR A 105 10.44 0.70 -3.18
CA THR A 105 11.82 1.18 -3.01
C THR A 105 12.51 1.22 -4.38
N LEU A 106 13.25 2.29 -4.65
CA LEU A 106 14.16 2.38 -5.79
C LEU A 106 15.26 1.34 -5.62
N ILE A 107 15.36 0.43 -6.58
CA ILE A 107 16.48 -0.51 -6.64
C ILE A 107 17.62 0.23 -7.33
N ASN A 108 18.52 0.86 -6.56
CA ASN A 108 19.81 1.29 -7.07
C ASN A 108 20.62 0.03 -7.42
N ARG A 109 20.82 -0.21 -8.72
CA ARG A 109 21.73 -1.23 -9.23
C ARG A 109 23.15 -0.69 -9.33
#